data_AF-K9QJB6-F1
#
_entry.id   AF-K9QJB6-F1
#
_cell.length_a   1.000
_cell.length_b   1.000
_cell.length_c   1.000
_cell.angle_alpha   90.00
_cell.angle_beta   90.00
_cell.angle_gamma   90.00
#
_symmetry.space_group_name_H-M   'P 1'
#
loop_
_entity.id
_entity.type
_entity.pdbx_description
1 polymer ?
#
loop_
_entity_poly.entity_id
_entity_poly.type
_entity_poly.pdbx_seq_one_letter_code
_entity_poly.pdbx_strand_id
1 'polypeptide(L)'
;MQVRLAAKVAAKVEGIRQLLHYQTLTDTVNLLLDAIKHQWDLKLTNLSQIETKDTRVRLDNRHLSWLSQYGEERGINIASVTNLLISEYLSGKLTQTETRQTTDREADRQQTEKPIHQPLGRQQTATEKPKGQALMRSLKL
;
A
#
# COMPACT_ATOMS: atom_id res chain seq x y z
N MET A 1 17.60 7.24 6.92
CA MET A 1 17.63 6.10 7.86
C MET A 1 18.62 5.06 7.34
N GLN A 2 19.31 4.31 8.21
CA GLN A 2 20.15 3.17 7.79
C GLN A 2 19.49 1.85 8.17
N VAL A 3 19.56 0.87 7.27
CA VAL A 3 19.06 -0.49 7.50
C VAL A 3 20.15 -1.52 7.20
N ARG A 4 20.04 -2.68 7.83
CA ARG A 4 20.92 -3.82 7.58
C ARG A 4 20.23 -4.82 6.66
N LEU A 5 20.86 -5.12 5.53
CA LEU A 5 20.47 -6.20 4.65
C LEU A 5 20.92 -7.55 5.22
N ALA A 6 20.11 -8.58 5.03
CA ALA A 6 20.50 -9.95 5.26
C ALA A 6 21.63 -10.33 4.29
N ALA A 7 22.60 -11.12 4.74
CA ALA A 7 23.80 -11.43 3.97
C ALA A 7 23.49 -11.99 2.56
N LYS A 8 22.49 -12.87 2.43
CA LYS A 8 22.05 -13.42 1.14
C LYS A 8 21.46 -12.35 0.21
N VAL A 9 20.71 -11.39 0.77
CA VAL A 9 20.13 -10.28 0.00
C VAL A 9 21.24 -9.34 -0.43
N ALA A 10 22.12 -8.94 0.49
CA ALA A 10 23.27 -8.09 0.21
C ALA A 10 24.15 -8.68 -0.91
N ALA A 11 24.40 -9.99 -0.87
CA ALA A 11 25.23 -10.64 -1.89
C ALA A 11 24.60 -10.66 -3.29
N LYS A 12 23.26 -10.77 -3.37
CA LYS A 12 22.55 -10.66 -4.65
C LYS A 12 22.52 -9.21 -5.15
N VAL A 13 22.26 -8.25 -4.26
CA VAL A 13 22.26 -6.82 -4.59
C VAL A 13 23.65 -6.37 -5.03
N GLU A 14 24.71 -6.92 -4.44
CA GLU A 14 26.09 -6.66 -4.86
C GLU A 14 26.34 -7.14 -6.31
N GLY A 15 25.84 -8.32 -6.67
CA GLY A 15 25.87 -8.78 -8.07
C GLY A 15 25.20 -7.80 -9.03
N ILE A 16 24.04 -7.26 -8.63
CA ILE A 16 23.31 -6.25 -9.42
C ILE A 16 24.09 -4.96 -9.51
N ARG A 17 24.66 -4.50 -8.40
CA ARG A 17 25.48 -3.28 -8.35
C ARG A 17 26.61 -3.34 -9.37
N GLN A 18 27.33 -4.46 -9.42
CA GLN A 18 28.43 -4.65 -10.35
C GLN A 18 27.94 -4.75 -11.80
N LEU A 19 26.83 -5.45 -12.06
CA LEU A 19 26.22 -5.56 -13.39
C LEU A 19 25.75 -4.22 -13.94
N LEU A 20 25.19 -3.36 -13.09
CA LEU A 20 24.68 -2.04 -13.46
C LEU A 20 25.71 -0.92 -13.31
N HIS A 21 26.96 -1.25 -12.95
CA HIS A 21 28.05 -0.30 -12.72
C HIS A 21 27.74 0.80 -11.70
N TYR A 22 26.96 0.50 -10.65
CA TYR A 22 26.70 1.45 -9.57
C TYR A 22 27.87 1.56 -8.60
N GLN A 23 28.15 2.79 -8.15
CA GLN A 23 29.25 3.07 -7.24
C GLN A 23 29.01 2.45 -5.86
N THR A 24 27.78 2.52 -5.34
CA THR A 24 27.47 2.09 -3.97
C THR A 24 26.32 1.09 -3.90
N LEU A 25 26.34 0.26 -2.86
CA LEU A 25 25.24 -0.64 -2.54
C LEU A 25 23.96 0.14 -2.17
N THR A 26 24.12 1.32 -1.56
CA THR A 26 23.03 2.22 -1.21
C THR A 26 22.23 2.65 -2.44
N ASP A 27 22.91 3.11 -3.49
CA ASP A 27 22.24 3.56 -4.72
C ASP A 27 21.50 2.42 -5.40
N THR A 28 22.11 1.24 -5.40
CA THR A 28 21.53 0.01 -5.97
C THR A 28 20.25 -0.39 -5.21
N VAL A 29 20.27 -0.33 -3.88
CA VAL A 29 19.08 -0.61 -3.07
C VAL A 29 17.96 0.39 -3.36
N ASN A 30 18.26 1.69 -3.40
CA ASN A 30 17.23 2.69 -3.67
C ASN A 30 16.66 2.53 -5.09
N LEU A 31 17.49 2.20 -6.10
CA LEU A 31 17.00 1.84 -7.43
C LEU A 31 16.07 0.63 -7.40
N LEU A 32 16.43 -0.44 -6.69
CA LEU A 32 15.58 -1.63 -6.59
C LEU A 32 14.26 -1.31 -5.88
N LEU A 33 14.28 -0.46 -4.86
CA LEU A 33 13.06 0.00 -4.18
C LEU A 33 12.20 0.88 -5.08
N ASP A 34 12.79 1.75 -5.91
CA ASP A 34 12.06 2.50 -6.94
C ASP A 34 11.44 1.54 -7.96
N ALA A 35 12.21 0.55 -8.42
CA ALA A 35 11.73 -0.46 -9.37
C ALA A 35 10.56 -1.28 -8.80
N ILE A 36 10.62 -1.65 -7.52
CA ILE A 36 9.51 -2.35 -6.85
C ILE A 36 8.29 -1.42 -6.74
N LYS A 37 8.48 -0.21 -6.23
CA LYS A 37 7.40 0.76 -6.00
C LYS A 37 6.68 1.16 -7.29
N HIS A 38 7.44 1.31 -8.37
CA HIS A 38 6.94 1.73 -9.69
C HIS A 38 6.75 0.57 -10.66
N GLN A 39 6.89 -0.67 -10.19
CA GLN A 39 6.72 -1.90 -10.98
C GLN A 39 7.57 -1.91 -12.25
N TRP A 40 8.81 -1.44 -12.16
CA TRP A 40 9.76 -1.51 -13.26
C TRP A 40 10.29 -2.93 -13.41
N ASP A 41 10.16 -3.48 -14.62
CA ASP A 41 10.79 -4.74 -15.02
C ASP A 41 12.25 -4.48 -15.40
N LEU A 42 13.13 -4.45 -14.39
CA LEU A 42 14.56 -4.40 -14.64
C LEU A 42 14.97 -5.75 -15.23
N LYS A 43 15.46 -5.74 -16.47
CA LYS A 43 15.97 -6.93 -17.17
C LYS A 43 17.30 -7.39 -16.56
N LEU A 44 17.22 -7.97 -15.37
CA LEU A 44 18.33 -8.49 -14.59
C LEU A 44 18.64 -9.92 -15.02
N THR A 45 19.37 -10.06 -16.13
CA THR A 45 19.85 -11.37 -16.61
C THR A 45 21.17 -11.74 -15.94
N ASN A 46 21.39 -13.03 -15.68
CA ASN A 46 22.65 -13.58 -15.17
C ASN A 46 23.10 -13.02 -13.81
N LEU A 47 22.17 -12.94 -12.85
CA LEU A 47 22.49 -12.52 -11.49
C LEU A 47 23.44 -13.50 -10.81
N SER A 48 24.70 -13.10 -10.68
CA SER A 48 25.66 -13.79 -9.81
C SER A 48 25.49 -13.32 -8.37
N GLN A 49 25.56 -14.26 -7.43
CA GLN A 49 25.64 -13.91 -6.02
C GLN A 49 27.10 -13.62 -5.68
N ILE A 50 27.41 -12.39 -5.30
CA ILE A 50 28.77 -11.95 -4.98
C ILE A 50 28.81 -11.63 -3.49
N GLU A 51 29.67 -12.31 -2.74
CA GLU A 51 29.79 -12.04 -1.32
C GLU A 51 30.25 -10.61 -1.07
N THR A 52 29.62 -9.94 -0.11
CA THR A 52 29.98 -8.59 0.31
C THR A 52 29.97 -8.47 1.82
N LYS A 53 30.92 -7.66 2.34
CA LYS A 53 30.96 -7.28 3.75
C LYS A 53 30.02 -6.11 4.04
N ASP A 54 29.64 -5.36 3.01
CA ASP A 54 28.75 -4.22 3.14
C ASP A 54 27.31 -4.69 3.19
N THR A 55 26.72 -4.58 4.39
CA THR A 55 25.31 -4.93 4.63
C THR A 55 24.49 -3.73 5.10
N ARG A 56 25.13 -2.60 5.40
CA ARG A 56 24.45 -1.39 5.85
C ARG A 56 24.20 -0.47 4.67
N VAL A 57 22.94 -0.12 4.45
CA VAL A 57 22.52 0.75 3.35
C VAL A 57 21.69 1.89 3.89
N ARG A 58 21.84 3.06 3.28
CA ARG A 58 21.04 4.24 3.62
C ARG A 58 19.81 4.27 2.71
N LEU A 59 18.63 4.35 3.31
CA LEU A 59 17.40 4.52 2.57
C LEU A 59 17.12 6.00 2.35
N ASP A 60 16.74 6.35 1.11
CA ASP A 60 16.28 7.69 0.76
C ASP A 60 14.93 7.99 1.39
N ASN A 61 14.71 9.27 1.73
CA ASN A 61 13.50 9.72 2.40
C ASN A 61 12.21 9.37 1.62
N ARG A 62 12.29 9.28 0.28
CA ARG A 62 11.17 8.92 -0.60
C ARG A 62 10.62 7.50 -0.39
N HIS A 63 11.44 6.61 0.19
CA HIS A 63 11.03 5.23 0.49
C HIS A 63 10.58 5.07 1.93
N LEU A 64 10.99 5.95 2.85
CA LEU A 64 10.76 5.75 4.28
C LEU A 64 9.28 5.69 4.63
N SER A 65 8.48 6.66 4.16
CA SER A 65 7.03 6.67 4.45
C SER A 65 6.33 5.41 3.93
N TRP A 66 6.64 5.02 2.71
CA TRP A 66 6.09 3.83 2.07
C TRP A 66 6.48 2.54 2.80
N LEU A 67 7.76 2.37 3.13
CA LEU A 67 8.25 1.18 3.83
C LEU A 67 7.75 1.12 5.28
N SER A 68 7.64 2.28 5.95
CA SER A 68 7.04 2.38 7.29
C SER A 68 5.59 1.93 7.26
N GLN A 69 4.77 2.50 6.35
CA GLN A 69 3.37 2.13 6.22
C GLN A 69 3.20 0.63 5.93
N TYR A 70 3.95 0.11 4.96
CA TYR A 70 3.91 -1.32 4.62
C TYR A 70 4.29 -2.22 5.82
N GLY A 71 5.26 -1.77 6.63
CA GLY A 71 5.69 -2.44 7.85
C GLY A 71 4.65 -2.40 8.95
N GLU A 72 4.02 -1.25 9.20
CA GLU A 72 2.96 -1.07 10.18
C GLU A 72 1.75 -1.96 9.89
N GLU A 73 1.31 -2.02 8.61
CA GLU A 73 0.21 -2.88 8.16
C GLU A 73 0.46 -4.37 8.45
N ARG A 74 1.73 -4.79 8.50
CA ARG A 74 2.15 -6.19 8.65
C ARG A 74 2.81 -6.48 10.00
N GLY A 75 2.93 -5.49 10.88
CA GLY A 75 3.61 -5.63 12.17
C GLY A 75 5.11 -5.95 12.06
N ILE A 76 5.79 -5.52 11.00
CA ILE A 76 7.23 -5.78 10.79
C ILE A 76 8.02 -4.47 10.65
N ASN A 77 9.28 -4.48 11.09
CA ASN A 77 10.14 -3.31 11.04
C ASN A 77 10.65 -3.01 9.60
N ILE A 78 11.08 -1.78 9.36
CA ILE A 78 11.54 -1.29 8.05
C ILE A 78 12.70 -2.12 7.48
N ALA A 79 13.62 -2.61 8.31
CA ALA A 79 14.71 -3.46 7.83
C ALA A 79 14.19 -4.80 7.31
N SER A 80 13.25 -5.44 8.01
CA SER A 80 12.58 -6.66 7.58
C SER A 80 11.77 -6.43 6.30
N VAL A 81 11.02 -5.32 6.20
CA VAL A 81 10.28 -4.94 4.99
C VAL A 81 11.23 -4.81 3.80
N THR A 82 12.33 -4.06 3.97
CA THR A 82 13.31 -3.83 2.90
C THR A 82 13.89 -5.15 2.39
N ASN A 83 14.28 -6.04 3.31
CA ASN A 83 14.81 -7.35 2.94
C ASN A 83 13.76 -8.24 2.26
N LEU A 84 12.52 -8.21 2.74
CA LEU A 84 11.41 -8.97 2.17
C LEU A 84 11.14 -8.54 0.73
N LEU A 85 10.86 -7.25 0.50
CA LEU A 85 10.50 -6.71 -0.81
C LEU A 85 11.61 -6.95 -1.85
N ILE A 86 12.86 -6.70 -1.48
CA ILE A 86 14.00 -6.98 -2.37
C ILE A 86 14.10 -8.48 -2.65
N SER A 87 13.92 -9.34 -1.64
CA SER A 87 13.98 -10.79 -1.84
C SER A 87 12.87 -11.29 -2.78
N GLU A 88 11.65 -10.77 -2.64
CA GLU A 88 10.51 -11.11 -3.49
C GLU A 88 10.75 -10.67 -4.94
N TYR A 89 11.22 -9.43 -5.13
CA TYR A 89 11.59 -8.89 -6.43
C TYR A 89 12.64 -9.75 -7.12
N LEU A 90 13.73 -10.07 -6.43
CA LEU A 90 14.82 -10.87 -6.98
C LEU A 90 14.50 -12.36 -7.14
N SER A 91 13.40 -12.83 -6.55
CA SER A 91 12.92 -14.20 -6.73
C SER A 91 11.86 -14.30 -7.84
N GLY A 92 11.50 -13.18 -8.48
CA GLY A 92 10.39 -13.12 -9.45
C GLY A 92 9.02 -13.38 -8.82
N LYS A 93 8.92 -13.32 -7.49
CA LYS A 93 7.70 -13.60 -6.71
C LYS A 93 6.97 -12.31 -6.32
N LEU A 94 7.10 -11.24 -7.09
CA LEU A 94 6.31 -10.03 -6.85
C LEU A 94 4.85 -10.35 -7.21
N THR A 95 4.13 -11.05 -6.32
CA THR A 95 2.67 -11.00 -6.27
C THR A 95 2.34 -9.54 -6.16
N GLN A 96 1.74 -8.99 -7.21
CA GLN A 96 1.32 -7.60 -7.37
C GLN A 96 1.15 -6.97 -6.00
N THR A 97 2.20 -6.28 -5.53
CA THR A 97 2.14 -5.61 -4.24
C THR A 97 1.12 -4.54 -4.49
N GLU A 98 -0.11 -4.75 -4.02
CA GLU A 98 -1.19 -3.79 -4.10
C GLU A 98 -0.69 -2.54 -3.38
N THR A 99 -0.02 -1.69 -4.14
CA THR A 99 0.29 -0.34 -3.75
C THR A 99 -1.05 0.32 -3.91
N ARG A 100 -1.92 0.11 -2.92
CA ARG A 100 -3.17 0.82 -2.77
C ARG A 100 -2.73 2.27 -2.69
N GLN A 101 -2.81 2.96 -3.82
CA GLN A 101 -2.62 4.40 -3.86
C GLN A 101 -3.66 4.94 -2.89
N THR A 102 -3.22 5.34 -1.71
CA THR A 102 -3.97 6.22 -0.84
C THR A 102 -3.99 7.58 -1.54
N THR A 103 -4.87 7.71 -2.54
CA THR A 103 -5.45 9.01 -2.86
C THR A 103 -6.26 9.42 -1.64
N ASP A 104 -5.60 10.17 -0.76
CA ASP A 104 -6.30 11.00 0.21
C ASP A 104 -7.09 12.09 -0.53
N ARG A 105 -8.31 12.33 0.00
CA ARG A 105 -9.16 13.53 -0.07
C ARG A 105 -10.32 13.61 -1.06
N GLU A 106 -11.51 13.60 -0.43
CA GLU A 106 -12.53 14.66 -0.49
C GLU A 106 -13.16 14.97 -1.86
N ALA A 107 -14.12 14.15 -2.29
CA ALA A 107 -15.28 14.59 -3.06
C ALA A 107 -16.35 13.47 -3.07
N ASP A 108 -17.30 13.53 -2.13
CA ASP A 108 -18.74 13.56 -2.46
C ASP A 108 -19.59 13.52 -1.18
N ARG A 109 -19.86 14.70 -0.63
CA ARG A 109 -21.11 14.97 0.08
C ARG A 109 -21.99 15.76 -0.89
N GLN A 110 -22.88 15.07 -1.59
CA GLN A 110 -24.11 15.59 -2.22
C GLN A 110 -24.90 14.33 -2.67
N GLN A 111 -26.00 13.94 -2.02
CA GLN A 111 -27.37 14.32 -2.41
C GLN A 111 -27.40 14.77 -3.89
N THR A 112 -28.07 14.09 -4.83
CA THR A 112 -29.52 13.90 -4.89
C THR A 112 -29.90 13.01 -6.09
N GLU A 113 -31.11 12.44 -6.04
CA GLU A 113 -32.03 12.19 -7.18
C GLU A 113 -31.77 11.06 -8.19
N LYS A 114 -32.54 9.97 -8.00
CA LYS A 114 -33.02 9.12 -9.10
C LYS A 114 -34.22 9.82 -9.78
N PRO A 115 -34.29 9.88 -11.12
CA PRO A 115 -35.41 10.53 -11.80
C PRO A 115 -36.44 9.53 -12.34
N ILE A 116 -37.60 10.13 -12.70
CA ILE A 116 -38.66 9.69 -13.63
C ILE A 116 -39.86 8.95 -12.99
N HIS A 117 -40.93 9.69 -12.69
CA HIS A 117 -42.19 9.70 -13.47
C HIS A 117 -43.13 10.83 -12.96
N GLN A 118 -43.54 11.72 -13.88
CA GLN A 118 -44.56 12.78 -13.75
C GLN A 118 -45.94 12.23 -14.20
N PRO A 119 -47.09 12.96 -14.11
CA PRO A 119 -47.40 14.19 -13.38
C PRO A 119 -48.80 14.21 -12.68
N LEU A 120 -49.03 15.28 -11.89
CA LEU A 120 -50.31 16.00 -11.63
C LEU A 120 -51.47 15.32 -10.86
N GLY A 121 -51.81 15.88 -9.69
CA GLY A 121 -53.13 15.67 -9.08
C GLY A 121 -53.32 16.07 -7.60
N ARG A 122 -53.52 17.36 -7.34
CA ARG A 122 -54.40 17.99 -6.31
C ARG A 122 -54.78 17.23 -5.00
N GLN A 123 -54.51 17.93 -3.90
CA GLN A 123 -55.44 18.32 -2.80
C GLN A 123 -55.90 17.32 -1.71
N GLN A 124 -55.87 17.87 -0.47
CA GLN A 124 -56.84 17.74 0.63
C GLN A 124 -56.71 16.61 1.69
N THR A 125 -56.36 17.07 2.90
CA THR A 125 -56.98 16.86 4.23
C THR A 125 -57.75 15.57 4.57
N ALA A 126 -57.52 15.16 5.82
CA ALA A 126 -58.49 14.66 6.82
C ALA A 126 -58.43 13.17 7.19
N THR A 127 -58.32 12.95 8.51
CA THR A 127 -58.97 11.91 9.34
C THR A 127 -59.01 10.47 8.83
N GLU A 128 -58.33 9.56 9.55
CA GLU A 128 -58.95 8.48 10.33
C GLU A 128 -57.88 7.51 10.88
N LYS A 129 -57.71 7.49 12.21
CA LYS A 129 -57.42 6.25 12.96
C LYS A 129 -58.76 5.47 13.03
N PRO A 130 -58.82 4.12 13.21
CA PRO A 130 -58.00 3.38 14.16
C PRO A 130 -57.72 1.89 13.83
N LYS A 131 -56.99 1.23 14.75
CA LYS A 131 -57.01 -0.20 15.16
C LYS A 131 -55.65 -0.88 15.03
N GLY A 132 -55.03 -1.09 16.19
CA GLY A 132 -53.85 -1.96 16.35
C GLY A 132 -52.88 -1.44 17.41
N GLN A 133 -53.28 -1.56 18.68
CA GLN A 133 -52.43 -1.67 19.90
C GLN A 133 -51.28 -0.64 20.04
N ALA A 134 -51.47 0.53 20.68
CA ALA A 134 -51.55 0.75 22.13
C ALA A 134 -50.37 0.17 22.94
N LEU A 135 -49.48 1.08 23.35
CA LEU A 135 -48.81 1.21 24.67
C LEU A 135 -48.02 -0.04 25.12
N MET A 136 -46.70 0.01 25.30
CA MET A 136 -46.11 0.78 26.40
C MET A 136 -44.74 1.35 26.04
N ARG A 137 -44.68 2.70 25.98
CA ARG A 137 -43.50 3.42 26.46
C ARG A 137 -43.39 3.22 27.97
N SER A 138 -42.16 3.37 28.45
CA SER A 138 -41.76 3.71 29.83
C SER A 138 -42.13 2.72 30.93
N LEU A 139 -41.12 2.03 31.44
CA LEU A 139 -40.63 2.33 32.79
C LEU A 139 -39.16 1.90 32.92
N LYS A 140 -38.32 2.87 33.27
CA LYS A 140 -37.00 2.66 33.87
C LYS A 140 -37.19 1.97 35.22
N LEU A 141 -36.33 1.00 35.52
CA LEU A 141 -35.43 1.00 36.68
C LEU A 141 -34.33 -0.03 36.44
#